data_AF-A0A7V1HDQ9-F1
#
_entry.id   AF-A0A7V1HDQ9-F1
#
_cell.length_a   1.000
_cell.length_b   1.000
_cell.length_c   1.000
_cell.angle_alpha   90.00
_cell.angle_beta   90.00
_cell.angle_gamma   90.00
#
_symmetry.space_group_name_H-M   'P 1'
#
loop_
_entity.id
_entity.type
_entity.pdbx_description
1 polymer ?
#
loop_
_entity_poly.entity_id
_entity_poly.type
_entity_poly.pdbx_seq_one_letter_code
_entity_poly.pdbx_strand_id
1 'polypeptide(L)'
;MDQAVITVTSKKELLMNTSVQAIILAAGKSSRCKTGKTKLGEKICGQQMILYSTVLLEELHISTTVIIGYQKEYVQKVIKKKHGGTITFATQDKQQGTGHALLCSQGY
;
A
#
# COMPACT_ATOMS: atom_id res chain seq x y z
N MET A 1 25.53 44.58 3.39
CA MET A 1 25.71 43.83 2.12
C MET A 1 25.96 42.39 2.54
N ASP A 2 24.87 41.66 2.78
CA ASP A 2 24.92 40.29 3.29
C ASP A 2 25.29 39.34 2.16
N GLN A 3 26.35 38.57 2.35
CA GLN A 3 26.77 37.55 1.40
C GLN A 3 25.74 36.42 1.42
N ALA A 4 25.03 36.25 0.31
CA ALA A 4 24.26 35.07 0.02
C ALA A 4 25.22 33.86 -0.10
N VAL A 5 25.31 33.07 0.96
CA VAL A 5 25.89 31.72 0.91
C VAL A 5 24.90 30.84 0.15
N ILE A 6 25.12 30.70 -1.15
CA ILE A 6 24.48 29.66 -1.96
C ILE A 6 25.15 28.34 -1.58
N THR A 7 24.63 27.69 -0.54
CA THR A 7 25.01 26.30 -0.23
C THR A 7 24.55 25.43 -1.39
N VAL A 8 25.49 24.74 -2.03
CA VAL A 8 25.23 23.73 -3.05
C VAL A 8 24.42 22.61 -2.41
N THR A 9 23.10 22.67 -2.54
CA THR A 9 22.17 21.64 -2.07
C THR A 9 22.49 20.35 -2.82
N SER A 10 23.07 19.38 -2.12
CA SER A 10 23.42 18.10 -2.73
C SER A 10 22.16 17.43 -3.30
N LYS A 11 22.30 16.65 -4.38
CA LYS A 11 21.22 15.83 -4.97
C LYS A 11 20.47 14.97 -3.93
N LYS A 12 21.14 14.66 -2.81
CA LYS A 12 20.63 13.91 -1.66
C LYS A 12 19.54 14.65 -0.89
N GLU A 13 19.59 15.98 -0.83
CA GLU A 13 18.62 16.83 -0.11
C GLU A 13 17.42 17.19 -1.01
N LEU A 14 17.62 17.26 -2.33
CA LEU A 14 16.52 17.33 -3.30
C LEU A 14 15.67 16.03 -3.30
N LEU A 15 16.29 14.87 -3.07
CA LEU A 15 15.59 13.58 -2.91
C LEU A 15 14.74 13.51 -1.62
N MET A 16 15.06 14.32 -0.60
CA MET A 16 14.33 14.35 0.68
C MET A 16 12.98 15.09 0.59
N ASN A 17 12.73 15.79 -0.53
CA ASN A 17 11.51 16.59 -0.72
C ASN A 17 10.44 15.93 -1.61
N THR A 18 10.66 14.70 -2.06
CA THR A 18 9.60 13.89 -2.69
C THR A 18 8.98 12.98 -1.66
N SER A 19 7.78 13.31 -1.18
CA SER A 19 6.99 12.41 -0.35
C SER A 19 6.64 11.15 -1.15
N VAL A 20 7.34 10.05 -0.89
CA VAL A 20 7.06 8.76 -1.53
C VAL A 20 5.87 8.11 -0.83
N GLN A 21 4.89 7.66 -1.61
CA GLN A 21 3.75 6.88 -1.14
C GLN A 21 3.73 5.52 -1.83
N ALA A 22 3.37 4.48 -1.09
CA ALA A 22 3.15 3.14 -1.62
C ALA A 22 1.65 2.88 -1.86
N ILE A 23 1.34 2.34 -3.04
CA ILE A 23 0.00 1.88 -3.40
C ILE A 23 0.02 0.35 -3.55
N ILE A 24 -0.70 -0.36 -2.69
CA ILE A 24 -0.82 -1.82 -2.77
C ILE A 24 -2.12 -2.21 -3.47
N LEU A 25 -2.03 -2.85 -4.62
CA LEU A 25 -3.18 -3.32 -5.40
C LEU A 25 -3.68 -4.68 -4.89
N ALA A 26 -4.68 -4.66 -4.01
CA ALA A 26 -5.17 -5.82 -3.26
C ALA A 26 -6.65 -6.20 -3.56
N ALA A 27 -7.22 -5.72 -4.65
CA ALA A 27 -8.65 -5.87 -4.97
C ALA A 27 -9.01 -7.13 -5.79
N GLY A 28 -8.01 -7.89 -6.28
CA GLY A 28 -8.20 -9.02 -7.18
C GLY A 28 -8.69 -10.31 -6.49
N LYS A 29 -9.54 -11.08 -7.18
CA LYS A 29 -10.10 -12.35 -6.68
C LYS A 29 -9.06 -13.49 -6.56
N SER A 30 -8.03 -13.49 -7.42
CA SER A 30 -7.05 -14.58 -7.52
C SER A 30 -7.69 -15.94 -7.88
N SER A 31 -8.44 -16.01 -8.99
CA SER A 31 -9.21 -17.19 -9.42
C SER A 31 -8.42 -18.50 -9.58
N ARG A 32 -7.10 -18.42 -9.79
CA ARG A 32 -6.20 -19.59 -9.83
C ARG A 32 -5.96 -20.20 -8.44
N CYS A 33 -6.25 -19.47 -7.38
CA CYS A 33 -6.18 -19.95 -6.00
C CYS A 33 -7.49 -20.69 -5.66
N LYS A 34 -7.43 -22.02 -5.59
CA LYS A 34 -8.60 -22.90 -5.46
C LYS A 34 -9.08 -23.10 -4.01
N THR A 35 -8.94 -22.08 -3.15
CA THR A 35 -9.35 -22.15 -1.73
C THR A 35 -10.65 -21.38 -1.44
N GLY A 36 -11.20 -20.67 -2.42
CA GLY A 36 -12.38 -19.81 -2.24
C GLY A 36 -12.13 -18.54 -1.42
N LYS A 37 -10.90 -18.36 -0.94
CA LYS A 37 -10.43 -17.17 -0.22
C LYS A 37 -9.55 -16.33 -1.14
N THR A 38 -9.48 -15.03 -0.87
CA THR A 38 -8.44 -14.18 -1.46
C THR A 38 -7.06 -14.73 -1.09
N LYS A 39 -6.13 -14.77 -2.07
CA LYS A 39 -4.73 -15.20 -1.83
C LYS A 39 -4.07 -14.41 -0.71
N LEU A 40 -4.52 -13.17 -0.51
CA LEU A 40 -4.00 -12.24 0.48
C LEU A 40 -4.22 -12.71 1.92
N GLY A 41 -5.26 -13.52 2.13
CA GLY A 41 -5.56 -14.16 3.41
C GLY A 41 -4.85 -15.47 3.65
N GLU A 42 -4.31 -16.08 2.59
CA GLU A 42 -3.55 -17.32 2.72
C GLU A 42 -2.22 -17.04 3.41
N LYS A 43 -1.78 -18.02 4.20
CA LYS A 43 -0.56 -17.91 5.00
C LYS A 43 0.64 -18.43 4.22
N ILE A 44 1.73 -17.67 4.26
CA ILE A 44 3.07 -18.12 3.90
C ILE A 44 3.87 -18.11 5.20
N CYS A 45 4.50 -19.24 5.55
CA CYS A 45 5.27 -19.36 6.79
C CYS A 45 4.53 -18.86 8.06
N GLY A 46 3.22 -19.11 8.15
CA GLY A 46 2.38 -18.73 9.29
C GLY A 46 1.77 -17.31 9.23
N GLN A 47 2.21 -16.44 8.31
CA GLN A 47 1.74 -15.06 8.19
C GLN A 47 0.90 -14.84 6.91
N GLN A 48 -0.20 -14.11 7.02
CA GLN A 48 -1.03 -13.74 5.87
C GLN A 48 -0.20 -12.98 4.83
N MET A 49 -0.33 -13.38 3.56
CA MET A 49 0.49 -12.86 2.45
C MET A 49 0.52 -11.33 2.37
N ILE A 50 -0.62 -10.67 2.61
CA ILE A 50 -0.70 -9.19 2.53
C ILE A 50 0.15 -8.48 3.59
N LEU A 51 0.37 -9.12 4.74
CA LEU A 51 1.08 -8.49 5.87
C LEU A 51 2.57 -8.32 5.60
N TYR A 52 3.17 -9.13 4.70
CA TYR A 52 4.58 -8.98 4.37
C TYR A 52 4.89 -7.60 3.77
N SER A 53 4.08 -7.15 2.81
CA SER A 53 4.28 -5.84 2.19
C SER A 53 3.89 -4.69 3.14
N THR A 54 2.79 -4.82 3.88
CA THR A 54 2.33 -3.72 4.74
C THR A 54 3.24 -3.52 5.96
N VAL A 55 3.78 -4.59 6.54
CA VAL A 55 4.77 -4.50 7.64
C VAL A 55 6.06 -3.86 7.15
N LEU A 56 6.59 -4.30 6.01
CA LEU A 56 7.81 -3.71 5.46
C LEU A 56 7.66 -2.21 5.18
N LEU A 57 6.53 -1.80 4.60
CA LEU A 57 6.28 -0.38 4.31
C LEU A 57 6.11 0.46 5.57
N GLU A 58 5.50 -0.09 6.61
CA GLU A 58 5.41 0.56 7.93
C GLU A 58 6.79 0.73 8.58
N GLU A 59 7.64 -0.32 8.54
CA GLU A 59 9.02 -0.28 9.04
C GLU A 59 9.89 0.73 8.28
N LEU A 60 9.63 0.93 6.99
CA LEU A 60 10.29 1.95 6.16
C LEU A 60 9.69 3.35 6.29
N HIS A 61 8.67 3.53 7.14
CA HIS A 61 7.95 4.78 7.31
C HIS A 61 7.36 5.36 6.02
N ILE A 62 6.93 4.49 5.11
CA ILE A 62 6.30 4.89 3.82
C ILE A 62 4.78 4.94 4.00
N SER A 63 4.19 6.11 3.75
CA SER A 63 2.74 6.27 3.70
C SER A 63 2.14 5.28 2.71
N THR A 64 1.13 4.53 3.13
CA THR A 64 0.63 3.37 2.37
C THR A 64 -0.88 3.41 2.23
N THR A 65 -1.35 3.30 0.99
CA THR A 65 -2.76 3.11 0.64
C THR A 65 -2.94 1.73 0.02
N VAL A 66 -3.88 0.96 0.57
CA VAL A 66 -4.21 -0.39 0.08
C VAL A 66 -5.55 -0.35 -0.66
N ILE A 67 -5.53 -0.73 -1.94
CA ILE A 67 -6.72 -0.81 -2.78
C ILE A 67 -7.40 -2.16 -2.54
N ILE A 68 -8.57 -2.17 -1.92
CA ILE A 68 -9.33 -3.37 -1.54
C ILE A 68 -10.57 -3.56 -2.42
N GLY A 69 -11.00 -4.81 -2.62
CA GLY A 69 -12.13 -5.15 -3.50
C GLY A 69 -12.74 -6.49 -3.12
N TYR A 70 -12.38 -7.57 -3.83
CA TYR A 70 -12.88 -8.89 -3.48
C TYR A 70 -12.56 -9.28 -2.03
N GLN A 71 -13.60 -9.63 -1.25
CA GLN A 71 -13.49 -9.94 0.18
C GLN A 71 -12.82 -8.81 1.00
N LYS A 72 -13.09 -7.54 0.64
CA LYS A 72 -12.47 -6.34 1.25
C LYS A 72 -12.58 -6.30 2.78
N GLU A 73 -13.71 -6.72 3.35
CA GLU A 73 -13.95 -6.70 4.80
C GLU A 73 -12.94 -7.61 5.53
N TYR A 74 -12.67 -8.78 4.96
CA TYR A 74 -11.68 -9.72 5.50
C TYR A 74 -10.26 -9.15 5.40
N VAL A 75 -9.87 -8.63 4.24
CA VAL A 75 -8.53 -8.05 4.02
C VAL A 75 -8.31 -6.87 4.96
N GLN A 76 -9.28 -5.96 5.07
CA GLN A 76 -9.23 -4.81 5.96
C GLN A 76 -9.12 -5.25 7.43
N LYS A 77 -9.85 -6.28 7.85
CA LYS A 77 -9.75 -6.83 9.22
C LYS A 77 -8.35 -7.38 9.52
N VAL A 78 -7.74 -8.12 8.58
CA VAL A 78 -6.38 -8.66 8.74
C VAL A 78 -5.36 -7.53 8.90
N ILE A 79 -5.42 -6.51 8.05
CA ILE A 79 -4.49 -5.38 8.08
C ILE A 79 -4.69 -4.55 9.36
N LYS A 80 -5.93 -4.16 9.69
CA LYS A 80 -6.23 -3.38 10.90
C LYS A 80 -5.78 -4.10 12.17
N LYS A 81 -5.95 -5.42 12.25
CA LYS A 81 -5.48 -6.21 13.40
C LYS A 81 -3.96 -6.11 13.59
N LYS A 82 -3.17 -5.98 12.51
CA LYS A 82 -1.71 -5.89 12.59
C LYS A 82 -1.22 -4.45 12.83
N HIS A 83 -1.85 -3.46 12.20
CA HIS A 83 -1.34 -2.09 12.10
C HIS A 83 -2.08 -1.05 12.95
N GLY A 84 -3.16 -1.43 13.64
CA GLY A 84 -3.89 -0.50 14.52
C GLY A 84 -4.60 0.67 13.82
N GLY A 85 -4.54 0.78 12.48
CA GLY A 85 -5.23 1.80 11.70
C GLY A 85 -4.33 2.81 10.97
N THR A 86 -3.00 2.62 10.98
CA THR A 86 -2.02 3.49 10.28
C THR A 86 -2.11 3.43 8.75
N ILE A 87 -2.82 2.45 8.20
CA ILE A 87 -2.94 2.21 6.76
C ILE A 87 -4.25 2.75 6.22
N THR A 88 -4.16 3.48 5.10
CA THR A 88 -5.29 4.02 4.37
C THR A 88 -5.85 2.98 3.39
N PHE A 89 -7.17 3.01 3.17
CA PHE A 89 -7.84 2.08 2.25
C PHE A 89 -8.61 2.85 1.19
N ALA A 90 -8.46 2.41 -0.07
CA ALA A 90 -9.35 2.79 -1.17
C ALA A 90 -10.10 1.57 -1.69
N THR A 91 -11.30 1.75 -2.20
CA THR A 91 -12.14 0.62 -2.66
C THR A 91 -12.20 0.56 -4.18
N GLN A 92 -11.97 -0.63 -4.75
CA GLN A 92 -12.28 -0.96 -6.14
C GLN A 92 -13.53 -1.84 -6.17
N ASP A 93 -14.70 -1.25 -6.42
CA ASP A 93 -15.98 -1.99 -6.45
C ASP A 93 -16.14 -2.90 -7.68
N LYS A 94 -15.52 -2.52 -8.82
CA LYS A 94 -15.54 -3.30 -10.06
C LYS A 94 -14.13 -3.78 -10.44
N GLN A 95 -13.96 -5.09 -10.67
CA GLN A 95 -12.68 -5.72 -10.97
C GLN A 95 -12.26 -5.54 -12.45
N GLN A 96 -12.00 -4.30 -12.86
CA GLN A 96 -11.62 -3.93 -14.25
C GLN A 96 -10.10 -3.92 -14.48
N GLY A 97 -9.36 -4.72 -13.72
CA GLY A 97 -7.91 -4.84 -13.84
C GLY A 97 -7.11 -3.87 -12.97
N THR A 98 -5.78 -3.91 -13.14
CA THR A 98 -4.81 -3.19 -12.31
C THR A 98 -4.76 -1.70 -12.61
N GLY A 99 -4.91 -1.30 -13.87
CA GLY A 99 -5.00 0.12 -14.24
C GLY A 99 -6.19 0.81 -13.55
N HIS A 100 -7.36 0.19 -13.58
CA HIS A 100 -8.53 0.67 -12.83
C HIS A 100 -8.26 0.69 -11.32
N ALA A 101 -7.56 -0.31 -10.77
CA ALA A 101 -7.23 -0.33 -9.34
C ALA A 101 -6.32 0.85 -8.94
N LEU A 102 -5.37 1.24 -9.80
CA LEU A 102 -4.55 2.42 -9.58
C LEU A 102 -5.39 3.72 -9.69
N LEU A 103 -6.33 3.81 -10.62
CA LEU A 103 -7.24 4.96 -10.70
C LEU A 103 -8.08 5.13 -9.42
N CYS A 104 -8.46 4.03 -8.76
CA CYS A 104 -9.16 4.08 -7.47
C CYS A 104 -8.31 4.69 -6.33
N SER A 105 -6.99 4.87 -6.52
CA SER A 105 -6.12 5.51 -5.53
C SER A 105 -6.04 7.03 -5.69
N GLN A 106 -6.70 7.62 -6.70
CA GLN A 106 -6.71 9.07 -6.88
C GLN A 106 -7.40 9.74 -5.68
N GLY A 107 -6.72 10.69 -5.03
CA GLY A 107 -7.23 11.42 -3.86
C GLY A 107 -6.75 10.91 -2.49
N TYR A 108 -5.85 9.93 -2.48
CA TYR A 108 -5.14 9.43 -1.32
C TYR A 108 -3.67 9.84 -1.36
#